data_AF-A0A2W7B170-F1
#
_entry.id   AF-A0A2W7B170-F1
#
_cell.length_a   1.000
_cell.length_b   1.000
_cell.length_c   1.000
_cell.angle_alpha   90.00
_cell.angle_beta   90.00
_cell.angle_gamma   90.00
#
_symmetry.space_group_name_H-M   'P 1'
#
loop_
_entity.id
_entity.type
_entity.pdbx_description
1 polymer ?
#
loop_
_entity_poly.entity_id
_entity_poly.type
_entity_poly.pdbx_seq_one_letter_code
_entity_poly.pdbx_strand_id
1 'polypeptide(L)'
;MNYLWEQWLTNLDQVRFVLQALDIALVLLLSYVVLVIIGEKRTLWMVRGLIFLMLAAALSKFLGLALLGFVLDKLVIGSAVTMAFMLQGEFRRLLELLGQGRVWELLSPSREAMPQPDNVIDEIVDAVKELSQNRTGALLMLEIDKPIDDRDFTVPGVRINAEVSKELIQTIFQTSTLLHDGAMLVRGSRIAAAGVILPISERVASRQLGTRHRAAMGITERVEHCLCVVVSEETGSISLAEGGILDRPLTSSRLRSILRSKFSKSADREAVAPQLRSLGRRLIGLGVAYVRRLFQLKSSSPREKK
;
A
#
# COMPACT_ATOMS: atom_id res chain seq x y z
N MET A 1 22.37 -61.28 5.57
CA MET A 1 23.06 -60.24 4.76
C MET A 1 22.10 -59.24 4.07
N ASN A 2 20.78 -59.29 4.35
CA ASN A 2 19.78 -58.43 3.67
C ASN A 2 19.28 -57.25 4.54
N TYR A 3 19.59 -57.22 5.83
CA TYR A 3 19.06 -56.21 6.76
C TYR A 3 19.80 -54.86 6.70
N LEU A 4 21.08 -54.86 6.32
CA LEU A 4 21.89 -53.63 6.20
C LEU A 4 21.55 -52.84 4.93
N TRP A 5 21.04 -53.50 3.88
CA TRP A 5 20.66 -52.85 2.62
C TRP A 5 19.34 -52.07 2.73
N GLU A 6 18.34 -52.61 3.44
CA GLU A 6 17.06 -51.90 3.67
C GLU A 6 17.21 -50.67 4.57
N GLN A 7 18.14 -50.73 5.52
CA GLN A 7 18.45 -49.61 6.42
C GLN A 7 19.24 -48.48 5.73
N TRP A 8 19.95 -48.79 4.63
CA TRP A 8 20.67 -47.81 3.82
C TRP A 8 19.76 -47.12 2.79
N LEU A 9 18.83 -47.87 2.17
CA LEU A 9 17.84 -47.34 1.22
C LEU A 9 16.84 -46.38 1.86
N THR A 10 16.40 -46.65 3.09
CA THR A 10 15.47 -45.78 3.83
C THR A 10 16.08 -44.44 4.27
N ASN A 11 17.38 -44.41 4.57
CA ASN A 11 18.10 -43.15 4.85
C ASN A 11 18.29 -42.31 3.57
N LEU A 12 18.56 -42.93 2.43
CA LEU A 12 18.66 -42.25 1.14
C LEU A 12 17.32 -41.64 0.70
N ASP A 13 16.21 -42.35 0.88
CA ASP A 13 14.89 -41.81 0.55
C ASP A 13 14.47 -40.69 1.52
N GLN A 14 14.77 -40.78 2.82
CA GLN A 14 14.52 -39.66 3.73
C GLN A 14 15.33 -38.41 3.36
N VAL A 15 16.61 -38.56 2.98
CA VAL A 15 17.43 -37.43 2.54
C VAL A 15 16.90 -36.85 1.22
N ARG A 16 16.46 -37.68 0.27
CA ARG A 16 15.83 -37.22 -0.98
C ARG A 16 14.50 -36.50 -0.73
N PHE A 17 13.68 -36.97 0.19
CA PHE A 17 12.43 -36.29 0.58
C PHE A 17 12.70 -34.93 1.24
N VAL A 18 13.71 -34.83 2.10
CA VAL A 18 14.10 -33.56 2.72
C VAL A 18 14.66 -32.60 1.67
N LEU A 19 15.48 -33.08 0.73
CA LEU A 19 15.99 -32.26 -0.37
C LEU A 19 14.87 -31.78 -1.30
N GLN A 20 13.88 -32.63 -1.61
CA GLN A 20 12.70 -32.25 -2.40
C GLN A 20 11.81 -31.24 -1.66
N ALA A 21 11.59 -31.44 -0.36
CA ALA A 21 10.82 -30.50 0.44
C ALA A 21 11.54 -29.15 0.58
N LEU A 22 12.87 -29.16 0.72
CA LEU A 22 13.70 -27.97 0.75
C LEU A 22 13.67 -27.25 -0.61
N ASP A 23 13.75 -28.00 -1.71
CA ASP A 23 13.69 -27.46 -3.06
C ASP A 23 12.34 -26.78 -3.32
N ILE A 24 11.23 -27.45 -2.98
CA ILE A 24 9.87 -26.88 -3.07
C ILE A 24 9.73 -25.64 -2.16
N ALA A 25 10.25 -25.69 -0.93
CA ALA A 25 10.21 -24.55 -0.02
C ALA A 25 11.03 -23.36 -0.54
N LEU A 26 12.17 -23.63 -1.17
CA LEU A 26 13.05 -22.61 -1.74
C LEU A 26 12.43 -22.00 -3.01
N VAL A 27 11.78 -22.81 -3.85
CA VAL A 27 10.99 -22.33 -4.99
C VAL A 27 9.80 -21.48 -4.54
N LEU A 28 9.09 -21.90 -3.48
CA LEU A 28 7.98 -21.12 -2.92
C LEU A 28 8.46 -19.80 -2.30
N LEU A 29 9.58 -19.83 -1.58
CA LEU A 29 10.22 -18.63 -1.03
C LEU A 29 10.65 -17.68 -2.15
N LEU A 30 11.33 -18.19 -3.17
CA LEU A 30 11.78 -17.41 -4.32
C LEU A 30 10.61 -16.82 -5.10
N SER A 31 9.56 -17.62 -5.34
CA SER A 31 8.33 -17.16 -5.99
C SER A 31 7.62 -16.08 -5.16
N TYR A 32 7.54 -16.26 -3.84
CA TYR A 32 6.97 -15.27 -2.92
C TYR A 32 7.77 -13.96 -2.95
N VAL A 33 9.10 -14.04 -2.89
CA VAL A 33 10.00 -12.88 -2.96
C VAL A 33 9.82 -12.15 -4.30
N VAL A 34 9.78 -12.86 -5.43
CA VAL A 34 9.50 -12.26 -6.75
C VAL A 34 8.14 -11.55 -6.77
N LEU A 35 7.09 -12.15 -6.19
CA LEU A 35 5.76 -11.53 -6.12
C LEU A 35 5.72 -10.27 -5.25
N VAL A 36 6.50 -10.23 -4.16
CA VAL A 36 6.56 -9.07 -3.25
C VAL A 36 7.41 -7.94 -3.83
N ILE A 37 8.47 -8.26 -4.58
CA ILE A 37 9.34 -7.27 -5.25
C ILE A 37 8.56 -6.47 -6.31
N ILE A 38 7.54 -7.08 -6.93
CA ILE A 38 6.74 -6.41 -7.95
C ILE A 38 5.74 -5.47 -7.28
N GLY A 39 6.17 -4.23 -7.01
CA GLY A 39 5.35 -3.19 -6.38
C GLY A 39 4.29 -2.57 -7.28
N GLU A 40 4.42 -2.71 -8.60
CA GLU A 40 3.44 -2.18 -9.56
C GLU A 40 2.34 -3.19 -9.86
N LYS A 41 1.08 -2.75 -9.67
CA LYS A 41 -0.11 -3.55 -10.02
C LYS A 41 -0.01 -4.09 -11.44
N ARG A 42 0.44 -3.29 -12.41
CA ARG A 42 0.57 -3.66 -13.83
C ARG A 42 1.48 -4.87 -14.06
N THR A 43 2.65 -4.87 -13.43
CA THR A 43 3.64 -5.94 -13.57
C THR A 43 3.19 -7.23 -12.88
N LEU A 44 2.44 -7.12 -11.76
CA LEU A 44 1.79 -8.27 -11.11
C LEU A 44 0.78 -8.98 -12.02
N TRP A 45 -0.01 -8.23 -12.82
CA TRP A 45 -0.92 -8.84 -13.79
C TRP A 45 -0.17 -9.61 -14.88
N MET A 46 0.95 -9.07 -15.36
CA MET A 46 1.78 -9.72 -16.39
C MET A 46 2.41 -11.02 -15.86
N VAL A 47 2.93 -11.00 -14.62
CA VAL A 47 3.56 -12.20 -14.00
C VAL A 47 2.52 -13.27 -13.70
N ARG A 48 1.33 -12.89 -13.19
CA ARG A 48 0.21 -13.82 -13.03
C ARG A 48 -0.23 -14.42 -14.37
N GLY A 49 -0.24 -13.62 -15.44
CA GLY A 49 -0.52 -14.07 -16.79
C GLY A 49 0.48 -15.14 -17.27
N LEU A 50 1.78 -14.91 -17.05
CA LEU A 50 2.83 -15.87 -17.40
C LEU A 50 2.71 -17.17 -16.58
N ILE A 51 2.46 -17.07 -15.27
CA ILE A 51 2.25 -18.24 -14.40
C ILE A 51 1.02 -19.04 -14.86
N PHE A 52 -0.10 -18.37 -15.15
CA PHE A 52 -1.30 -19.00 -15.68
C PHE A 52 -1.02 -19.74 -17.00
N LEU A 53 -0.29 -19.10 -17.91
CA LEU A 53 0.10 -19.68 -19.19
C LEU A 53 1.01 -20.91 -19.02
N MET A 54 1.96 -20.88 -18.08
CA MET A 54 2.79 -22.03 -17.72
C MET A 54 1.95 -23.19 -17.14
N LEU A 55 0.98 -22.87 -16.29
CA LEU A 55 0.08 -23.86 -15.68
C LEU A 55 -0.82 -24.52 -16.74
N ALA A 56 -1.34 -23.74 -17.69
CA ALA A 56 -2.11 -24.23 -18.82
C ALA A 56 -1.24 -25.13 -19.73
N ALA A 57 0.02 -24.78 -19.97
CA ALA A 57 0.95 -25.60 -20.75
C ALA A 57 1.25 -26.94 -20.05
N ALA A 58 1.48 -26.92 -18.74
CA ALA A 58 1.69 -28.12 -17.93
C ALA A 58 0.46 -29.02 -17.91
N LEU A 59 -0.74 -28.43 -17.76
CA LEU A 59 -2.00 -29.15 -17.79
C LEU A 59 -2.25 -29.78 -19.17
N SER A 60 -1.96 -29.06 -20.25
CA SER A 60 -2.05 -29.58 -21.62
C SER A 60 -1.16 -30.81 -21.84
N LYS A 61 0.07 -30.79 -21.31
CA LYS A 61 0.99 -31.94 -21.33
C LYS A 61 0.45 -33.11 -20.48
N PHE A 62 -0.15 -32.83 -19.32
CA PHE A 62 -0.77 -33.84 -18.47
C PHE A 62 -1.98 -34.53 -19.14
N LEU A 63 -2.80 -33.78 -19.87
CA LEU A 63 -3.94 -34.33 -20.65
C LEU A 63 -3.54 -34.94 -22.00
N GLY A 64 -2.26 -34.88 -22.40
CA GLY A 64 -1.78 -35.46 -23.66
C GLY A 64 -2.18 -34.67 -24.92
N LEU A 65 -2.55 -33.38 -24.80
CA LEU A 65 -2.98 -32.55 -25.91
C LEU A 65 -1.77 -32.03 -26.72
N ALA A 66 -1.32 -32.82 -27.71
CA ALA A 66 -0.08 -32.55 -28.45
C ALA A 66 -0.02 -31.18 -29.16
N LEU A 67 -1.07 -30.80 -29.91
CA LEU A 67 -1.10 -29.53 -30.65
C LEU A 67 -1.23 -28.32 -29.73
N LEU A 68 -2.12 -28.39 -28.73
CA LEU A 68 -2.29 -27.31 -27.75
C LEU A 68 -1.03 -27.13 -26.91
N GLY A 69 -0.41 -28.24 -26.48
CA GLY A 69 0.87 -28.25 -25.76
C GLY A 69 1.98 -27.56 -26.56
N PHE A 70 2.11 -27.89 -27.86
CA PHE A 70 3.08 -27.23 -28.75
C PHE A 70 2.88 -25.71 -28.83
N VAL A 71 1.64 -25.25 -29.06
CA VAL A 71 1.32 -23.81 -29.16
C VAL A 71 1.58 -23.09 -27.84
N LEU A 72 1.12 -23.65 -26.72
CA LEU A 72 1.32 -23.07 -25.40
C LEU A 72 2.80 -22.99 -25.02
N ASP A 73 3.61 -24.00 -25.36
CA ASP A 73 5.06 -24.01 -25.10
C ASP A 73 5.76 -22.86 -25.85
N LYS A 74 5.39 -22.63 -27.13
CA LYS A 74 5.90 -21.49 -27.92
C LYS A 74 5.45 -20.15 -27.37
N LEU A 75 4.20 -20.04 -26.92
CA LEU A 75 3.69 -18.84 -26.27
C LEU A 75 4.38 -18.55 -24.94
N VAL A 76 4.67 -19.57 -24.13
CA VAL A 76 5.43 -19.43 -22.86
C VAL A 76 6.80 -18.87 -23.15
N ILE A 77 7.51 -19.43 -24.13
CA ILE A 77 8.85 -18.97 -24.52
C ILE A 77 8.81 -17.50 -24.98
N GLY A 78 7.88 -17.15 -25.88
CA GLY A 78 7.75 -15.77 -26.35
C GLY A 78 7.40 -14.78 -25.24
N SER A 79 6.44 -15.15 -24.37
CA SER A 79 6.00 -14.33 -23.24
C SER A 79 7.13 -14.13 -22.23
N ALA A 80 7.94 -15.15 -21.96
CA ALA A 80 9.08 -15.07 -21.06
C ALA A 80 10.15 -14.11 -21.59
N VAL A 81 10.45 -14.15 -22.90
CA VAL A 81 11.41 -13.23 -23.54
C VAL A 81 10.91 -11.78 -23.47
N THR A 82 9.65 -11.53 -23.81
CA THR A 82 9.05 -10.19 -23.70
C THR A 82 9.07 -9.69 -22.25
N MET A 83 8.74 -10.55 -21.29
CA MET A 83 8.79 -10.24 -19.87
C MET A 83 10.20 -9.88 -19.41
N ALA A 84 11.23 -10.63 -19.84
CA ALA A 84 12.62 -10.35 -19.50
C ALA A 84 13.07 -8.97 -20.00
N PHE A 85 12.68 -8.59 -21.22
CA PHE A 85 12.96 -7.26 -21.76
C PHE A 85 12.23 -6.15 -20.98
N MET A 86 10.98 -6.40 -20.60
CA MET A 86 10.15 -5.42 -19.87
C MET A 86 10.59 -5.25 -18.40
N LEU A 87 11.13 -6.30 -17.77
CA LEU A 87 11.62 -6.30 -16.38
C LEU A 87 13.07 -5.83 -16.23
N GLN A 88 13.73 -5.35 -17.29
CA GLN A 88 15.15 -4.96 -17.25
C GLN A 88 15.46 -3.95 -16.13
N GLY A 89 14.56 -2.99 -15.89
CA GLY A 89 14.69 -2.00 -14.82
C GLY A 89 14.59 -2.58 -13.41
N GLU A 90 13.67 -3.52 -13.19
CA GLU A 90 13.44 -4.14 -11.88
C GLU A 90 14.57 -5.09 -11.49
N PHE A 91 15.11 -5.86 -12.44
CA PHE A 91 16.28 -6.70 -12.20
C PHE A 91 17.51 -5.88 -11.82
N ARG A 92 17.72 -4.74 -12.49
CA ARG A 92 18.80 -3.81 -12.14
C ARG A 92 18.65 -3.31 -10.71
N ARG A 93 17.44 -2.87 -10.34
CA ARG A 93 17.11 -2.42 -8.98
C ARG A 93 17.32 -3.53 -7.95
N LEU A 94 16.92 -4.76 -8.26
CA LEU A 94 17.12 -5.92 -7.38
C LEU A 94 18.61 -6.20 -7.13
N LEU A 95 19.42 -6.19 -8.18
CA LEU A 95 20.88 -6.37 -8.09
C LEU A 95 21.55 -5.25 -7.31
N GLU A 96 21.08 -4.01 -7.48
CA GLU A 96 21.56 -2.85 -6.73
C GLU A 96 21.26 -2.99 -5.22
N LEU A 97 20.04 -3.40 -4.86
CA LEU A 97 19.65 -3.64 -3.47
C LEU A 97 20.39 -4.83 -2.84
N LEU A 98 20.63 -5.89 -3.62
CA LEU A 98 21.45 -7.04 -3.22
C LEU A 98 22.91 -6.62 -2.98
N GLY A 99 23.48 -5.81 -3.88
CA GLY A 99 24.84 -5.30 -3.77
C GLY A 99 25.06 -4.38 -2.57
N GLN A 100 24.02 -3.66 -2.13
CA GLN A 100 24.06 -2.80 -0.94
C GLN A 100 23.76 -3.56 0.37
N GLY A 101 23.47 -4.87 0.32
CA GLY A 101 23.11 -5.67 1.50
C GLY A 101 21.74 -5.35 2.10
N ARG A 102 20.90 -4.57 1.41
CA ARG A 102 19.58 -4.11 1.88
C ARG A 102 18.44 -5.06 1.52
N VAL A 103 18.73 -6.35 1.42
CA VAL A 103 17.75 -7.39 1.03
C VAL A 103 16.55 -7.46 1.99
N TRP A 104 16.73 -6.98 3.22
CA TRP A 104 15.67 -6.90 4.23
C TRP A 104 14.59 -5.83 3.90
N GLU A 105 14.92 -4.84 3.08
CA GLU A 105 13.96 -3.83 2.57
C GLU A 105 13.00 -4.41 1.51
N LEU A 106 13.33 -5.56 0.89
CA LEU A 106 12.46 -6.27 -0.06
C LEU A 106 11.47 -7.23 0.63
N LEU A 107 11.84 -7.76 1.80
CA LEU A 107 11.01 -8.65 2.63
C LEU A 107 10.12 -7.89 3.61
N SER A 108 10.53 -6.68 3.96
CA SER A 108 9.63 -5.71 4.57
C SER A 108 8.71 -5.23 3.45
N PRO A 109 7.39 -5.51 3.47
CA PRO A 109 6.50 -4.79 2.59
C PRO A 109 6.78 -3.33 2.86
N SER A 110 7.19 -2.58 1.83
CA SER A 110 7.51 -1.18 1.95
C SER A 110 6.34 -0.47 2.65
N ARG A 111 6.42 -0.36 3.98
CA ARG A 111 6.43 0.94 4.59
C ARG A 111 7.67 1.61 4.00
N GLU A 112 7.55 2.08 2.74
CA GLU A 112 8.06 3.41 2.40
C GLU A 112 7.78 4.20 3.66
N ALA A 113 8.84 4.70 4.30
CA ALA A 113 8.75 5.34 5.59
C ALA A 113 7.58 6.31 5.55
N MET A 114 6.40 5.85 5.98
CA MET A 114 5.25 6.70 6.16
C MET A 114 5.80 7.64 7.21
N PRO A 115 5.93 8.94 6.91
CA PRO A 115 6.03 9.89 7.98
C PRO A 115 4.87 9.52 8.89
N GLN A 116 5.16 9.34 10.18
CA GLN A 116 4.11 9.05 11.16
C GLN A 116 2.91 9.96 10.85
N PRO A 117 1.65 9.51 11.03
CA PRO A 117 0.47 10.35 10.81
C PRO A 117 0.63 11.74 11.46
N ASP A 118 1.37 11.79 12.56
CA ASP A 118 1.81 13.00 13.26
C ASP A 118 2.66 13.95 12.39
N ASN A 119 3.66 13.46 11.66
CA ASN A 119 4.49 14.28 10.78
C ASN A 119 3.67 14.89 9.63
N VAL A 120 2.78 14.12 8.98
CA VAL A 120 1.97 14.64 7.86
C VAL A 120 1.03 15.75 8.32
N ILE A 121 0.38 15.55 9.47
CA ILE A 121 -0.50 16.58 10.05
C ILE A 121 0.31 17.82 10.42
N ASP A 122 1.50 17.65 10.99
CA ASP A 122 2.36 18.77 11.35
C ASP A 122 2.82 19.55 10.11
N GLU A 123 3.21 18.87 9.02
CA GLU A 123 3.53 19.49 7.71
C GLU A 123 2.35 20.29 7.15
N ILE A 124 1.13 19.73 7.16
CA ILE A 124 -0.09 20.41 6.69
C ILE A 124 -0.38 21.63 7.55
N VAL A 125 -0.34 21.50 8.88
CA VAL A 125 -0.65 22.60 9.80
C VAL A 125 0.37 23.73 9.67
N ASP A 126 1.65 23.40 9.53
CA ASP A 126 2.72 24.38 9.40
C ASP A 126 2.68 25.08 8.04
N ALA A 127 2.28 24.37 6.97
CA ALA A 127 2.00 24.98 5.67
C ALA A 127 0.80 25.94 5.73
N VAL A 128 -0.32 25.49 6.31
CA VAL A 128 -1.55 26.28 6.46
C VAL A 128 -1.31 27.51 7.33
N LYS A 129 -0.51 27.40 8.38
CA LYS A 129 -0.11 28.53 9.23
C LYS A 129 0.64 29.60 8.43
N GLU A 130 1.61 29.20 7.61
CA GLU A 130 2.37 30.14 6.77
C GLU A 130 1.47 30.79 5.71
N LEU A 131 0.62 30.00 5.04
CA LEU A 131 -0.35 30.50 4.05
C LEU A 131 -1.32 31.50 4.68
N SER A 132 -1.78 31.23 5.90
CA SER A 132 -2.63 32.12 6.69
C SER A 132 -1.92 33.45 7.02
N GLN A 133 -0.66 33.39 7.47
CA GLN A 133 0.14 34.58 7.78
C GLN A 133 0.37 35.44 6.53
N ASN A 134 0.63 34.81 5.39
CA ASN A 134 0.84 35.47 4.11
C ASN A 134 -0.46 35.81 3.36
N ARG A 135 -1.64 35.55 3.97
CA ARG A 135 -2.97 35.73 3.35
C ARG A 135 -3.07 35.11 1.96
N THR A 136 -2.44 33.95 1.79
CA THR A 136 -2.49 33.20 0.54
C THR A 136 -3.67 32.23 0.60
N GLY A 137 -4.61 32.36 -0.34
CA GLY A 137 -5.79 31.52 -0.40
C GLY A 137 -5.45 30.06 -0.67
N ALA A 138 -6.00 29.15 0.13
CA ALA A 138 -5.74 27.72 -0.01
C ALA A 138 -6.99 26.89 0.24
N LEU A 139 -7.08 25.74 -0.44
CA LEU A 139 -8.18 24.80 -0.32
C LEU A 139 -7.62 23.38 -0.36
N LEU A 140 -7.49 22.75 0.80
CA LEU A 140 -7.01 21.38 0.93
C LEU A 140 -8.20 20.47 1.16
N MET A 141 -8.34 19.44 0.33
CA MET A 141 -9.27 18.34 0.50
C MET A 141 -8.52 17.14 1.05
N LEU A 142 -8.93 16.66 2.22
CA LEU A 142 -8.34 15.52 2.91
C LEU A 142 -9.33 14.36 2.90
N GLU A 143 -8.88 13.19 2.46
CA GLU A 143 -9.66 11.96 2.53
C GLU A 143 -9.53 11.32 3.92
N ILE A 144 -10.66 10.89 4.50
CA ILE A 144 -10.69 10.15 5.77
C ILE A 144 -11.21 8.74 5.49
N ASP A 145 -10.50 7.70 5.92
CA ASP A 145 -10.87 6.27 5.80
C ASP A 145 -10.97 5.71 4.37
N LYS A 146 -11.68 6.39 3.46
CA LYS A 146 -12.04 5.91 2.12
C LYS A 146 -11.60 6.90 1.03
N PRO A 147 -11.19 6.40 -0.15
CA PRO A 147 -10.86 7.26 -1.26
C PRO A 147 -12.11 7.91 -1.86
N ILE A 148 -12.00 9.19 -2.21
CA ILE A 148 -13.04 9.95 -2.89
C ILE A 148 -12.96 9.62 -4.38
N ASP A 149 -14.11 9.38 -5.00
CA ASP A 149 -14.18 9.05 -6.42
C ASP A 149 -13.96 10.31 -7.26
N ASP A 150 -13.22 10.17 -8.37
CA ASP A 150 -12.95 11.28 -9.30
C ASP A 150 -14.27 11.84 -9.90
N ARG A 151 -15.38 11.08 -9.83
CA ARG A 151 -16.74 11.49 -10.25
C ARG A 151 -17.37 12.58 -9.37
N ASP A 152 -16.91 12.73 -8.14
CA ASP A 152 -17.43 13.75 -7.22
C ASP A 152 -16.86 15.14 -7.51
N PHE A 153 -15.78 15.21 -8.32
CA PHE A 153 -15.14 16.43 -8.76
C PHE A 153 -15.81 16.99 -10.02
N THR A 154 -15.83 18.31 -10.17
CA THR A 154 -16.23 18.95 -11.44
C THR A 154 -15.13 18.81 -12.48
N VAL A 155 -13.87 19.02 -12.07
CA VAL A 155 -12.67 18.79 -12.90
C VAL A 155 -11.61 18.11 -12.03
N PRO A 156 -11.02 16.97 -12.45
CA PRO A 156 -10.11 16.16 -11.63
C PRO A 156 -8.72 16.79 -11.38
N GLY A 157 -8.42 17.95 -11.96
CA GLY A 157 -7.14 18.66 -11.77
C GLY A 157 -5.92 17.94 -12.38
N VAL A 158 -4.73 18.40 -11.99
CA VAL A 158 -3.44 17.85 -12.42
C VAL A 158 -2.96 16.82 -11.39
N ARG A 159 -2.66 15.60 -11.84
CA ARG A 159 -2.12 14.54 -10.97
C ARG A 159 -0.67 14.84 -10.61
N ILE A 160 -0.36 14.83 -9.31
CA ILE A 160 0.98 15.11 -8.77
C ILE A 160 1.60 13.84 -8.20
N ASN A 161 0.85 13.09 -7.39
CA ASN A 161 1.32 11.89 -6.68
C ASN A 161 2.64 12.09 -5.92
N ALA A 162 2.81 13.23 -5.26
CA ALA A 162 4.01 13.53 -4.46
C ALA A 162 3.77 13.26 -2.97
N GLU A 163 4.84 13.15 -2.20
CA GLU A 163 4.76 13.13 -0.74
C GLU A 163 4.32 14.49 -0.21
N VAL A 164 3.60 14.49 0.92
CA VAL A 164 3.18 15.73 1.58
C VAL A 164 4.40 16.38 2.22
N SER A 165 4.72 17.61 1.80
CA SER A 165 5.68 18.49 2.47
C SER A 165 5.15 19.92 2.52
N LYS A 166 5.57 20.66 3.55
CA LYS A 166 5.22 22.07 3.74
C LYS A 166 5.55 22.90 2.50
N GLU A 167 6.74 22.72 1.94
CA GLU A 167 7.24 23.49 0.79
C GLU A 167 6.39 23.24 -0.46
N LEU A 168 5.97 21.99 -0.67
CA LEU A 168 5.15 21.64 -1.84
C LEU A 168 3.75 22.24 -1.74
N ILE A 169 3.12 22.16 -0.55
CA ILE A 169 1.81 22.78 -0.32
C ILE A 169 1.88 24.29 -0.56
N GLN A 170 2.90 24.95 -0.02
CA GLN A 170 3.10 26.39 -0.21
C GLN A 170 3.30 26.75 -1.68
N THR A 171 4.11 25.98 -2.40
CA THR A 171 4.37 26.20 -3.83
C THR A 171 3.09 26.05 -4.65
N ILE A 172 2.28 25.03 -4.38
CA ILE A 172 1.01 24.79 -5.08
C ILE A 172 0.06 25.97 -4.94
N PHE A 173 -0.08 26.55 -3.74
CA PHE A 173 -1.01 27.65 -3.49
C PHE A 173 -0.44 29.03 -3.79
N GLN A 174 0.79 29.13 -4.30
CA GLN A 174 1.35 30.41 -4.68
C GLN A 174 0.65 30.99 -5.91
N THR A 175 0.23 32.25 -5.83
CA THR A 175 -0.63 32.94 -6.82
C THR A 175 -0.02 33.05 -8.22
N SER A 176 1.29 32.85 -8.37
CA SER A 176 1.99 32.85 -9.66
C SER A 176 1.93 31.52 -10.40
N THR A 177 1.46 30.44 -9.76
CA THR A 177 1.44 29.10 -10.36
C THR A 177 0.11 28.84 -11.08
N LEU A 178 0.03 27.81 -11.92
CA LEU A 178 -1.25 27.40 -12.52
C LEU A 178 -2.09 26.50 -11.59
N LEU A 179 -1.48 25.94 -10.54
CA LEU A 179 -2.11 24.93 -9.68
C LEU A 179 -2.85 25.54 -8.47
N HIS A 180 -2.63 26.82 -8.16
CA HIS A 180 -3.25 27.49 -7.02
C HIS A 180 -4.75 27.74 -7.18
N ASP A 181 -5.25 27.65 -8.41
CA ASP A 181 -6.66 27.82 -8.73
C ASP A 181 -7.38 26.47 -8.65
N GLY A 182 -7.93 26.19 -7.47
CA GLY A 182 -8.66 24.95 -7.17
C GLY A 182 -8.25 24.34 -5.84
N ALA A 183 -8.71 23.10 -5.63
CA ALA A 183 -8.40 22.31 -4.45
C ALA A 183 -7.19 21.40 -4.67
N MET A 184 -6.48 21.13 -3.58
CA MET A 184 -5.44 20.11 -3.51
C MET A 184 -6.00 18.86 -2.82
N LEU A 185 -5.95 17.71 -3.49
CA LEU A 185 -6.40 16.43 -2.96
C LEU A 185 -5.26 15.71 -2.25
N VAL A 186 -5.43 15.44 -0.95
CA VAL A 186 -4.48 14.72 -0.11
C VAL A 186 -5.08 13.37 0.28
N ARG A 187 -4.35 12.30 -0.08
CA ARG A 187 -4.68 10.91 0.20
C ARG A 187 -3.63 10.32 1.16
N GLY A 188 -3.98 10.17 2.43
CA GLY A 188 -3.03 9.70 3.45
C GLY A 188 -1.80 10.61 3.55
N SER A 189 -0.62 10.09 3.21
CA SER A 189 0.66 10.81 3.22
C SER A 189 1.06 11.43 1.87
N ARG A 190 0.18 11.41 0.86
CA ARG A 190 0.50 11.89 -0.50
C ARG A 190 -0.48 12.94 -1.01
N ILE A 191 0.03 13.88 -1.80
CA ILE A 191 -0.75 14.81 -2.61
C ILE A 191 -1.07 14.13 -3.93
N ALA A 192 -2.32 13.72 -4.13
CA ALA A 192 -2.75 13.00 -5.32
C ALA A 192 -2.90 13.94 -6.53
N ALA A 193 -3.55 15.09 -6.34
CA ALA A 193 -3.79 16.08 -7.38
C ALA A 193 -3.86 17.51 -6.82
N ALA A 194 -3.65 18.50 -7.69
CA ALA A 194 -3.90 19.91 -7.40
C ALA A 194 -4.65 20.58 -8.55
N GLY A 195 -5.23 21.77 -8.30
CA GLY A 195 -6.10 22.44 -9.26
C GLY A 195 -7.41 21.67 -9.51
N VAL A 196 -7.89 20.91 -8.52
CA VAL A 196 -9.15 20.16 -8.62
C VAL A 196 -10.32 21.13 -8.46
N ILE A 197 -11.24 21.18 -9.42
CA ILE A 197 -12.41 22.04 -9.33
C ILE A 197 -13.54 21.28 -8.66
N LEU A 198 -14.06 21.85 -7.57
CA LEU A 198 -15.06 21.23 -6.72
C LEU A 198 -16.44 21.81 -6.95
N PRO A 199 -17.51 21.02 -6.71
CA PRO A 199 -18.86 21.55 -6.71
C PRO A 199 -19.03 22.60 -5.61
N ILE A 200 -19.78 23.65 -5.92
CA ILE A 200 -20.03 24.78 -5.02
C ILE A 200 -21.38 24.55 -4.32
N SER A 201 -21.41 24.73 -3.00
CA SER A 201 -22.68 24.67 -2.24
C SER A 201 -23.63 25.81 -2.64
N GLU A 202 -24.90 25.46 -2.80
CA GLU A 202 -26.02 26.37 -3.03
C GLU A 202 -26.70 26.83 -1.75
N ARG A 203 -26.39 26.20 -0.59
CA ARG A 203 -26.93 26.68 0.69
C ARG A 203 -26.59 28.14 0.88
N VAL A 204 -27.51 28.88 1.51
CA VAL A 204 -27.38 30.31 1.84
C VAL A 204 -26.25 30.47 2.85
N ALA A 205 -25.04 30.39 2.34
CA ALA A 205 -23.83 30.70 3.05
C ALA A 205 -23.83 32.23 3.22
N SER A 206 -23.46 32.70 4.42
CA SER A 206 -23.30 34.13 4.72
C SER A 206 -22.69 34.87 3.52
N ARG A 207 -23.25 36.01 3.10
CA ARG A 207 -22.81 36.80 1.91
C ARG A 207 -21.29 37.09 1.82
N GLN A 208 -20.55 36.88 2.91
CA GLN A 208 -19.11 37.06 3.06
C GLN A 208 -18.26 35.82 2.73
N LEU A 209 -18.85 34.75 2.18
CA LEU A 209 -18.11 33.51 1.87
C LEU A 209 -17.61 33.51 0.42
N GLY A 210 -16.29 33.52 0.27
CA GLY A 210 -15.62 33.37 -1.03
C GLY A 210 -15.83 31.99 -1.67
N THR A 211 -15.44 31.87 -2.95
CA THR A 211 -15.64 30.67 -3.77
C THR A 211 -14.99 29.42 -3.18
N ARG A 212 -13.77 29.51 -2.64
CA ARG A 212 -13.07 28.38 -1.98
C ARG A 212 -13.83 27.81 -0.79
N HIS A 213 -14.47 28.67 0.01
CA HIS A 213 -15.27 28.20 1.15
C HIS A 213 -16.54 27.49 0.70
N ARG A 214 -17.21 28.02 -0.33
CA ARG A 214 -18.42 27.39 -0.88
C ARG A 214 -18.10 26.08 -1.58
N ALA A 215 -16.95 25.98 -2.22
CA ALA A 215 -16.41 24.74 -2.79
C ALA A 215 -16.12 23.68 -1.71
N ALA A 216 -15.48 24.07 -0.61
CA ALA A 216 -15.25 23.19 0.53
C ALA A 216 -16.55 22.66 1.15
N MET A 217 -17.57 23.51 1.28
CA MET A 217 -18.89 23.06 1.72
C MET A 217 -19.54 22.12 0.70
N GLY A 218 -19.51 22.47 -0.59
CA GLY A 218 -20.20 21.70 -1.63
C GLY A 218 -19.69 20.27 -1.78
N ILE A 219 -18.37 20.05 -1.65
CA ILE A 219 -17.84 18.67 -1.68
C ILE A 219 -18.15 17.91 -0.38
N THR A 220 -18.04 18.56 0.78
CA THR A 220 -18.27 17.90 2.08
C THR A 220 -19.74 17.60 2.34
N GLU A 221 -20.66 18.23 1.61
CA GLU A 221 -22.09 17.85 1.56
C GLU A 221 -22.33 16.55 0.79
N ARG A 222 -21.55 16.31 -0.27
CA ARG A 222 -21.69 15.12 -1.14
C ARG A 222 -20.95 13.91 -0.58
N VAL A 223 -19.83 14.15 0.09
CA VAL A 223 -18.90 13.12 0.53
C VAL A 223 -18.71 13.21 2.04
N GLU A 224 -19.34 12.28 2.78
CA GLU A 224 -19.30 12.25 4.26
C GLU A 224 -17.90 12.06 4.83
N HIS A 225 -17.02 11.40 4.09
CA HIS A 225 -15.66 11.05 4.50
C HIS A 225 -14.60 12.02 3.93
N CYS A 226 -15.03 13.26 3.65
CA CYS A 226 -14.20 14.35 3.16
C CYS A 226 -14.06 15.43 4.23
N LEU A 227 -12.84 15.91 4.44
CA LEU A 227 -12.56 17.05 5.31
C LEU A 227 -11.81 18.11 4.54
N CYS A 228 -12.31 19.35 4.53
CA CYS A 228 -11.67 20.43 3.78
C CYS A 228 -11.09 21.50 4.71
N VAL A 229 -9.83 21.86 4.52
CA VAL A 229 -9.18 23.00 5.19
C VAL A 229 -9.12 24.16 4.20
N VAL A 230 -9.60 25.33 4.61
CA VAL A 230 -9.65 26.54 3.78
C VAL A 230 -8.87 27.66 4.45
N VAL A 231 -8.04 28.35 3.68
CA VAL A 231 -7.41 29.62 4.09
C VAL A 231 -8.00 30.73 3.24
N SER A 232 -8.52 31.77 3.91
CA SER A 232 -9.08 32.95 3.25
C SER A 232 -7.97 33.83 2.69
N GLU A 233 -8.06 34.19 1.41
CA GLU A 233 -7.14 35.16 0.77
C GLU A 233 -7.38 36.60 1.24
N GLU A 234 -8.60 36.92 1.68
CA GLU A 234 -8.95 38.27 2.13
C GLU A 234 -8.47 38.53 3.57
N THR A 235 -8.70 37.55 4.45
CA THR A 235 -8.54 37.71 5.90
C THR A 235 -7.40 36.89 6.47
N GLY A 236 -6.86 35.91 5.73
CA GLY A 236 -5.93 34.91 6.25
C GLY A 236 -6.56 33.91 7.22
N SER A 237 -7.88 33.99 7.50
CA SER A 237 -8.52 33.12 8.48
C SER A 237 -8.57 31.66 8.02
N ILE A 238 -8.21 30.74 8.91
CA ILE A 238 -8.31 29.30 8.68
C ILE A 238 -9.73 28.84 9.02
N SER A 239 -10.32 28.04 8.15
CA SER A 239 -11.63 27.42 8.31
C SER A 239 -11.56 25.92 8.01
N LEU A 240 -12.45 25.14 8.62
CA LEU A 240 -12.59 23.71 8.38
C LEU A 240 -14.01 23.40 7.94
N ALA A 241 -14.19 22.70 6.83
CA ALA A 241 -15.50 22.23 6.37
C ALA A 241 -15.64 20.72 6.57
N GLU A 242 -16.77 20.30 7.15
CA GLU A 242 -17.15 18.90 7.33
C GLU A 242 -18.68 18.78 7.24
N GLY A 243 -19.20 17.82 6.46
CA GLY A 243 -20.65 17.61 6.32
C GLY A 243 -21.44 18.84 5.86
N GLY A 244 -20.81 19.72 5.07
CA GLY A 244 -21.42 20.97 4.63
C GLY A 244 -21.50 22.08 5.67
N ILE A 245 -20.87 21.91 6.84
CA ILE A 245 -20.77 22.93 7.88
C ILE A 245 -19.35 23.47 7.91
N LEU A 246 -19.20 24.78 8.04
CA LEU A 246 -17.90 25.46 8.10
C LEU A 246 -17.62 25.95 9.52
N ASP A 247 -16.61 25.38 10.19
CA ASP A 247 -16.08 25.84 11.48
C ASP A 247 -15.02 26.93 11.25
N ARG A 248 -15.28 28.14 11.73
CA ARG A 248 -14.42 29.32 11.55
C ARG A 248 -14.64 30.40 12.62
N PRO A 249 -13.63 31.23 12.91
CA PRO A 249 -12.22 31.06 12.55
C PRO A 249 -11.52 30.05 13.47
N LEU A 250 -10.56 29.30 12.92
CA LEU A 250 -9.75 28.33 13.67
C LEU A 250 -8.33 28.82 13.89
N THR A 251 -7.77 28.49 15.05
CA THR A 251 -6.33 28.62 15.30
C THR A 251 -5.58 27.42 14.74
N SER A 252 -4.29 27.59 14.40
CA SER A 252 -3.44 26.48 13.94
C SER A 252 -3.32 25.35 14.97
N SER A 253 -3.29 25.70 16.26
CA SER A 253 -3.31 24.72 17.36
C SER A 253 -4.60 23.91 17.41
N ARG A 254 -5.75 24.57 17.23
CA ARG A 254 -7.06 23.90 17.20
C ARG A 254 -7.20 23.03 15.95
N LEU A 255 -6.77 23.51 14.79
CA LEU A 255 -6.70 22.71 13.56
C LEU A 255 -5.89 21.42 13.78
N ARG A 256 -4.68 21.54 14.36
CA ARG A 256 -3.82 20.38 14.68
C ARG A 256 -4.55 19.36 15.55
N SER A 257 -5.24 19.81 16.60
CA SER A 257 -5.98 18.92 17.51
C SER A 257 -7.13 18.19 16.80
N ILE A 258 -7.87 18.89 15.93
CA ILE A 258 -9.00 18.31 15.19
C ILE A 258 -8.49 17.28 14.19
N LEU A 259 -7.45 17.61 13.41
CA LEU A 259 -6.86 16.69 12.43
C LEU A 259 -6.34 15.43 13.13
N ARG A 260 -5.55 15.56 14.21
CA ARG A 260 -5.06 14.40 14.97
C ARG A 260 -6.21 13.50 15.45
N SER A 261 -7.25 14.08 16.05
CA SER A 261 -8.43 13.33 16.48
C SER A 261 -9.10 12.55 15.34
N LYS A 262 -9.25 13.16 14.15
CA LYS A 262 -9.92 12.53 13.01
C LYS A 262 -9.08 11.41 12.40
N PHE A 263 -7.77 11.63 12.20
CA PHE A 263 -6.87 10.64 11.62
C PHE A 263 -6.49 9.51 12.59
N SER A 264 -6.42 9.75 13.91
CA SER A 264 -6.19 8.67 14.89
C SER A 264 -7.37 7.70 15.00
N LYS A 265 -8.62 8.19 14.92
CA LYS A 265 -9.82 7.33 14.90
C LYS A 265 -9.88 6.43 13.66
N SER A 266 -9.32 6.87 12.54
CA SER A 266 -9.15 6.07 11.32
C SER A 266 -8.19 4.90 11.55
N ALA A 267 -7.02 5.17 12.14
CA ALA A 267 -6.01 4.16 12.43
C ALA A 267 -6.53 3.09 13.42
N ASP A 268 -7.30 3.48 14.43
CA ASP A 268 -7.90 2.52 15.38
C ASP A 268 -8.97 1.65 14.72
N ARG A 269 -9.78 2.17 13.78
CA ARG A 269 -10.77 1.36 13.05
C ARG A 269 -10.13 0.29 12.16
N GLU A 270 -9.00 0.60 11.53
CA GLU A 270 -8.24 -0.35 10.73
C GLU A 270 -7.49 -1.37 11.62
N ALA A 271 -7.03 -0.94 12.80
CA ALA A 271 -6.42 -1.79 13.81
C ALA A 271 -7.40 -2.76 14.49
N VAL A 272 -8.72 -2.63 14.29
CA VAL A 272 -9.77 -3.55 14.80
C VAL A 272 -10.04 -4.72 13.83
N ALA A 273 -9.36 -4.78 12.68
CA ALA A 273 -9.27 -5.98 11.84
C ALA A 273 -8.03 -6.90 12.07
N PRO A 274 -7.47 -7.14 13.30
CA PRO A 274 -6.27 -7.97 13.47
C PRO A 274 -6.61 -9.43 13.81
N GLN A 275 -7.89 -9.84 13.83
CA GLN A 275 -8.30 -11.13 14.38
C GLN A 275 -7.80 -12.34 13.57
N LEU A 276 -7.46 -12.18 12.29
CA LEU A 276 -6.91 -13.27 11.45
C LEU A 276 -5.44 -13.61 11.76
N ARG A 277 -4.65 -12.68 12.32
CA ARG A 277 -3.23 -12.94 12.66
C ARG A 277 -3.03 -13.69 13.99
N SER A 278 -4.01 -13.62 14.90
CA SER A 278 -3.94 -14.34 16.18
C SER A 278 -4.22 -15.84 16.03
N LEU A 279 -4.95 -16.24 14.99
CA LEU A 279 -5.22 -17.64 14.66
C LEU A 279 -3.98 -18.34 14.06
N GLY A 280 -3.20 -17.64 13.22
CA GLY A 280 -1.98 -18.19 12.63
C GLY A 280 -0.90 -18.54 13.67
N ARG A 281 -0.74 -17.73 14.73
CA ARG A 281 0.24 -18.03 15.79
C ARG A 281 -0.16 -19.22 16.66
N ARG A 282 -1.47 -19.47 16.84
CA ARG A 282 -1.96 -20.65 17.58
C ARG A 282 -1.78 -21.93 16.79
N LEU A 283 -1.94 -21.89 15.47
CA LEU A 283 -1.70 -23.06 14.60
C LEU A 283 -0.22 -23.44 14.51
N ILE A 284 0.70 -22.46 14.46
CA ILE A 284 2.15 -22.73 14.46
C ILE A 284 2.59 -23.34 15.80
N GLY A 285 2.03 -22.88 16.93
CA GLY A 285 2.31 -23.46 18.24
C GLY A 285 1.87 -24.92 18.37
N LEU A 286 0.71 -25.27 17.80
CA LEU A 286 0.20 -26.65 17.78
C LEU A 286 1.05 -27.56 16.88
N GLY A 287 1.50 -27.07 15.73
CA GLY A 287 2.41 -27.79 14.84
C GLY A 287 3.77 -28.09 15.47
N VAL A 288 4.38 -27.10 16.14
CA VAL A 288 5.67 -27.27 16.83
C VAL A 288 5.55 -28.20 18.04
N ALA A 289 4.45 -28.12 18.80
CA ALA A 289 4.20 -29.02 19.92
C ALA A 289 4.00 -30.48 19.46
N TYR A 290 3.33 -30.68 18.32
CA TYR A 290 3.12 -32.02 17.75
C TYR A 290 4.43 -32.64 17.24
N VAL A 291 5.26 -31.86 16.53
CA VAL A 291 6.57 -32.31 16.04
C VAL A 291 7.52 -32.63 17.20
N ARG A 292 7.49 -31.84 18.29
CA ARG A 292 8.33 -32.09 19.47
C ARG A 292 7.91 -33.33 20.25
N ARG A 293 6.60 -33.66 20.26
CA ARG A 293 6.08 -34.90 20.86
C ARG A 293 6.44 -36.13 20.03
N LEU A 294 6.46 -35.99 18.70
CA LEU A 294 6.89 -37.07 17.81
C LEU A 294 8.38 -37.42 17.98
N PHE A 295 9.22 -36.42 18.27
CA PHE A 295 10.66 -36.61 18.47
C PHE A 295 11.05 -37.15 19.87
N GLN A 296 10.15 -37.13 20.87
CA GLN A 296 10.45 -37.64 22.21
C GLN A 296 10.24 -39.16 22.37
N LEU A 297 9.57 -39.83 21.42
CA LEU A 297 9.29 -41.27 21.51
C LEU A 297 10.42 -42.19 20.99
N LYS A 298 11.56 -41.64 20.53
CA LYS A 298 12.67 -42.44 19.95
C LYS A 298 13.93 -42.52 20.82
N SER A 299 13.85 -42.25 22.14
CA SER A 299 15.02 -42.34 23.03
C SER A 299 14.74 -42.97 24.39
N SER A 300 14.24 -44.21 24.41
CA SER A 300 14.43 -45.07 25.57
C SER A 300 14.67 -46.52 25.13
N SER A 301 15.95 -46.88 25.04
CA SER A 301 16.41 -48.28 25.08
C SER A 301 17.08 -48.50 26.45
N PRO A 302 16.77 -49.59 27.16
CA PRO A 302 17.19 -49.80 28.53
C PRO A 302 18.63 -50.30 28.59
N ARG A 303 19.42 -49.71 29.51
CA ARG A 303 20.76 -50.16 29.86
C ARG A 303 20.63 -51.22 30.95
N GLU A 304 20.72 -52.48 30.56
CA GLU A 304 20.83 -53.63 31.46
C GLU A 304 22.16 -53.55 32.22
N LYS A 305 22.11 -53.67 33.56
CA LYS A 305 23.28 -53.88 34.42
C LYS A 305 22.93 -54.97 35.43
N LYS A 306 23.81 -55.97 35.45
CA LYS A 306 23.91 -57.16 36.31
C LYS A 306 22.99 -58.32 35.99
#